data_AF-A0A3C1G488-F1
#
_entry.id   AF-A0A3C1G488-F1
#
_cell.length_a   1.000
_cell.length_b   1.000
_cell.length_c   1.000
_cell.angle_alpha   90.00
_cell.angle_beta   90.00
_cell.angle_gamma   90.00
#
_symmetry.space_group_name_H-M   'P 1'
#
loop_
_entity.id
_entity.type
_entity.pdbx_description
1 polymer ?
#
loop_
_entity_poly.entity_id
_entity_poly.type
_entity_poly.pdbx_seq_one_letter_code
_entity_poly.pdbx_strand_id
1 'polypeptide(L)'
;MRQKITPIGFIAVLSVSMWIFSHGVAGADDKSVDPSAKESEISAGETGKPNENRFLPSGNLFRPLIADPKELRFYLSYRPYQQANQYLSHSTEIFAGSLGDMFGLYRFINSSGGYNWQANISGGVYSEFDIKNYYLVDVDYFIGFPFTFRKGPVSYRINFYHQSSHVGDEYLLHSNITRIEFSYEAINLVGSYEWTRWRVYYGGEVIVQVNPSNYKPVTIQSGLEYYGSNKLLLGGRFIGGLDLKCTQENDWPLNTSVKAGLQFDESGSHGRSIRFLLEGYKGFSPYGQFFNNRLSYIGLGVTFEYQ
;
A
#
# COMPACT_ATOMS: atom_id res chain seq x y z
N MET A 1 21.15 -25.97 31.52
CA MET A 1 21.57 -25.87 30.11
C MET A 1 21.24 -24.43 29.68
N ARG A 2 22.27 -23.57 29.52
CA ARG A 2 22.08 -22.12 29.31
C ARG A 2 21.77 -21.84 27.83
N GLN A 3 20.60 -21.27 27.54
CA GLN A 3 20.25 -20.76 26.22
C GLN A 3 21.12 -19.55 25.89
N LYS A 4 21.85 -19.65 24.77
CA LYS A 4 22.58 -18.52 24.18
C LYS A 4 21.58 -17.68 23.39
N ILE A 5 21.41 -16.43 23.80
CA ILE A 5 20.72 -15.40 23.02
C ILE A 5 21.71 -14.91 21.96
N THR A 6 21.41 -15.16 20.69
CA THR A 6 22.11 -14.57 19.54
C THR A 6 21.61 -13.13 19.33
N PRO A 7 22.49 -12.13 19.19
CA PRO A 7 22.06 -10.76 18.93
C PRO A 7 21.62 -10.60 17.47
N ILE A 8 20.45 -9.99 17.29
CA ILE A 8 19.89 -9.58 16.00
C ILE A 8 20.79 -8.48 15.41
N GLY A 9 21.33 -8.73 14.22
CA GLY A 9 22.22 -7.81 13.51
C GLY A 9 21.52 -6.55 13.04
N PHE A 10 22.20 -5.43 13.23
CA PHE A 10 21.82 -4.08 12.81
C PHE A 10 21.53 -3.97 11.30
N ILE A 11 20.49 -3.21 10.98
CA ILE A 11 20.06 -2.80 9.63
C ILE A 11 21.15 -1.93 8.98
N ALA A 12 21.67 -2.38 7.84
CA ALA A 12 22.47 -1.55 6.94
C ALA A 12 21.53 -0.77 6.01
N VAL A 13 21.53 0.55 6.14
CA VAL A 13 20.82 1.48 5.24
C VAL A 13 21.57 1.52 3.91
N LEU A 14 20.93 1.06 2.84
CA LEU A 14 21.46 1.18 1.48
C LEU A 14 21.38 2.64 1.02
N SER A 15 22.54 3.27 0.80
CA SER A 15 22.67 4.53 0.07
C SER A 15 22.47 4.28 -1.43
N VAL A 16 21.39 4.80 -2.00
CA VAL A 16 21.17 4.81 -3.46
C VAL A 16 21.79 6.10 -4.03
N SER A 17 23.01 5.98 -4.57
CA SER A 17 23.68 7.07 -5.29
C SER A 17 23.31 6.98 -6.78
N MET A 18 22.43 7.85 -7.25
CA MET A 18 22.03 7.94 -8.66
C MET A 18 22.93 8.96 -9.37
N TRP A 19 23.94 8.48 -10.10
CA TRP A 19 24.81 9.30 -10.96
C TRP A 19 24.21 9.41 -12.36
N ILE A 20 23.91 10.64 -12.81
CA ILE A 20 23.49 10.91 -14.20
C ILE A 20 24.15 12.21 -14.71
N PHE A 21 24.99 12.02 -15.74
CA PHE A 21 25.60 12.92 -16.73
C PHE A 21 26.40 14.16 -16.31
N SER A 22 27.70 14.14 -16.65
CA SER A 22 28.42 15.30 -17.19
C SER A 22 29.31 14.82 -18.34
N HIS A 23 29.07 15.29 -19.56
CA HIS A 23 30.07 15.44 -20.62
C HIS A 23 29.56 16.49 -21.60
N GLY A 24 30.32 17.58 -21.78
CA GLY A 24 29.95 18.66 -22.68
C GLY A 24 30.84 19.90 -22.61
N VAL A 25 32.12 19.71 -22.98
CA VAL A 25 33.01 20.66 -23.69
C VAL A 25 33.26 22.05 -23.08
N ALA A 26 34.47 22.23 -22.55
CA ALA A 26 35.12 23.54 -22.41
C ALA A 26 36.26 23.63 -23.42
N GLY A 27 36.22 24.68 -24.25
CA GLY A 27 37.28 25.04 -25.20
C GLY A 27 37.47 26.56 -25.22
N ALA A 28 38.63 26.96 -24.70
CA ALA A 28 39.49 28.09 -25.07
C ALA A 28 38.98 29.55 -25.18
N ASP A 29 39.65 30.38 -24.37
CA ASP A 29 40.32 31.65 -24.70
C ASP A 29 39.57 32.99 -24.75
N ASP A 30 39.82 33.73 -23.66
CA ASP A 30 40.11 35.16 -23.50
C ASP A 30 40.29 36.00 -24.79
N LYS A 31 39.49 37.08 -24.92
CA LYS A 31 39.99 38.43 -25.24
C LYS A 31 38.91 39.53 -25.15
N SER A 32 39.32 40.60 -24.46
CA SER A 32 39.03 42.03 -24.66
C SER A 32 37.61 42.59 -24.47
N VAL A 33 37.54 43.52 -23.52
CA VAL A 33 36.47 44.46 -23.17
C VAL A 33 36.34 45.58 -24.21
N ASP A 34 35.10 45.88 -24.62
CA ASP A 34 34.70 47.17 -25.22
C ASP A 34 33.36 47.62 -24.60
N PRO A 35 33.26 48.77 -23.92
CA PRO A 35 32.05 49.21 -23.23
C PRO A 35 31.23 50.14 -24.12
N SER A 36 30.38 49.57 -24.99
CA SER A 36 29.40 50.35 -25.74
C SER A 36 28.31 49.46 -26.35
N ALA A 37 27.38 48.97 -25.54
CA ALA A 37 26.12 48.46 -26.05
C ALA A 37 24.97 48.72 -25.06
N LYS A 38 23.95 49.39 -25.59
CA LYS A 38 22.66 49.74 -25.01
C LYS A 38 22.14 48.68 -24.03
N GLU A 39 21.62 49.14 -22.90
CA GLU A 39 20.70 48.39 -22.04
C GLU A 39 19.57 47.83 -22.90
N SER A 40 19.72 46.57 -23.30
CA SER A 40 18.60 45.72 -23.66
C SER A 40 18.11 45.15 -22.35
N GLU A 41 16.84 45.39 -22.04
CA GLU A 41 16.13 44.72 -20.95
C GLU A 41 16.40 43.22 -21.08
N ILE A 42 17.22 42.69 -20.18
CA ILE A 42 17.31 41.27 -19.95
C ILE A 42 15.94 40.90 -19.40
N SER A 43 15.09 40.39 -20.28
CA SER A 43 13.91 39.61 -19.93
C SER A 43 14.35 38.65 -18.84
N ALA A 44 13.86 38.91 -17.62
CA ALA A 44 14.07 38.03 -16.49
C ALA A 44 13.53 36.67 -16.91
N GLY A 45 14.45 35.77 -17.29
CA GLY A 45 14.13 34.40 -17.62
C GLY A 45 13.25 33.85 -16.51
N GLU A 46 12.17 33.18 -16.89
CA GLU A 46 11.22 32.55 -15.97
C GLU A 46 12.00 31.83 -14.86
N THR A 47 12.13 32.47 -13.70
CA THR A 47 12.71 31.83 -12.53
C THR A 47 11.65 30.83 -12.09
N GLY A 48 11.79 29.60 -12.58
CA GLY A 48 10.90 28.49 -12.24
C GLY A 48 10.70 28.48 -10.73
N LYS A 49 9.45 28.32 -10.30
CA LYS A 49 9.09 28.28 -8.87
C LYS A 49 10.12 27.43 -8.10
N PRO A 50 10.60 27.87 -6.93
CA PRO A 50 11.62 27.14 -6.20
C PRO A 50 11.09 25.76 -5.77
N ASN A 51 12.00 24.80 -5.64
CA ASN A 51 11.67 23.51 -5.05
C ASN A 51 11.33 23.70 -3.57
N GLU A 52 10.39 22.90 -3.06
CA GLU A 52 9.91 23.00 -1.68
C GLU A 52 10.21 21.70 -0.92
N ASN A 53 10.62 21.84 0.33
CA ASN A 53 10.83 20.73 1.26
C ASN A 53 9.81 20.86 2.39
N ARG A 54 9.01 19.81 2.63
CA ARG A 54 8.02 19.77 3.71
C ARG A 54 8.34 18.64 4.66
N PHE A 55 8.50 18.98 5.94
CA PHE A 55 8.51 18.01 7.01
C PHE A 55 7.07 17.72 7.46
N LEU A 56 6.79 16.47 7.82
CA LEU A 56 5.48 16.02 8.29
C LEU A 56 4.33 16.42 7.34
N PRO A 57 4.44 16.13 6.03
CA PRO A 57 3.44 16.54 5.05
C PRO A 57 2.09 15.83 5.28
N SER A 58 0.99 16.54 5.07
CA SER A 58 -0.34 15.92 4.95
C SER A 58 -0.53 15.24 3.59
N GLY A 59 -1.32 14.18 3.59
CA GLY A 59 -1.71 13.41 2.41
C GLY A 59 -0.64 12.51 1.83
N ASN A 60 -1.07 11.74 0.83
CA ASN A 60 -0.29 10.67 0.22
C ASN A 60 -0.09 10.94 -1.28
N LEU A 61 1.13 10.74 -1.78
CA LEU A 61 1.43 10.89 -3.21
C LEU A 61 0.94 9.69 -4.04
N PHE A 62 0.82 8.53 -3.39
CA PHE A 62 0.22 7.33 -3.95
C PHE A 62 -1.09 7.06 -3.20
N ARG A 63 -2.22 7.05 -3.93
CA ARG A 63 -3.53 6.81 -3.33
C ARG A 63 -3.67 5.33 -2.92
N PRO A 64 -4.24 5.01 -1.75
CA PRO A 64 -4.48 3.61 -1.36
C PRO A 64 -5.32 2.82 -2.39
N LEU A 65 -5.01 1.55 -2.61
CA LEU A 65 -5.69 0.64 -3.57
C LEU A 65 -7.08 0.21 -3.08
N ILE A 66 -8.16 0.45 -3.84
CA ILE A 66 -9.54 0.21 -3.39
C ILE A 66 -9.77 -1.26 -3.03
N ALA A 67 -9.41 -2.16 -3.94
CA ALA A 67 -9.84 -3.56 -3.89
C ALA A 67 -8.77 -4.52 -3.35
N ASP A 68 -7.55 -4.06 -3.08
CA ASP A 68 -6.55 -4.90 -2.39
C ASP A 68 -7.06 -5.22 -0.97
N PRO A 69 -7.25 -6.52 -0.62
CA PRO A 69 -7.78 -6.93 0.69
C PRO A 69 -6.94 -6.48 1.89
N LYS A 70 -5.63 -6.26 1.66
CA LYS A 70 -4.62 -5.94 2.68
C LYS A 70 -4.01 -4.56 2.47
N GLU A 71 -4.70 -3.68 1.75
CA GLU A 71 -4.26 -2.30 1.66
C GLU A 71 -4.37 -1.61 3.02
N LEU A 72 -3.26 -1.00 3.45
CA LEU A 72 -3.15 -0.39 4.76
C LEU A 72 -4.13 0.79 4.92
N ARG A 73 -5.16 0.60 5.74
CA ARG A 73 -6.16 1.60 6.11
C ARG A 73 -7.00 1.13 7.30
N PHE A 74 -7.85 2.02 7.79
CA PHE A 74 -8.90 1.67 8.73
C PHE A 74 -10.10 1.07 8.00
N TYR A 75 -10.52 -0.14 8.40
CA TYR A 75 -11.73 -0.75 7.88
C TYR A 75 -12.37 -1.73 8.86
N LEU A 76 -13.66 -2.00 8.62
CA LEU A 76 -14.44 -3.07 9.22
C LEU A 76 -15.17 -3.81 8.08
N SER A 77 -15.22 -5.15 8.12
CA SER A 77 -15.81 -5.95 7.05
C SER A 77 -16.47 -7.21 7.60
N TYR A 78 -17.73 -7.42 7.25
CA TYR A 78 -18.44 -8.68 7.46
C TYR A 78 -18.25 -9.59 6.24
N ARG A 79 -17.70 -10.78 6.44
CA ARG A 79 -17.29 -11.73 5.40
C ARG A 79 -17.83 -13.13 5.67
N PRO A 80 -19.02 -13.47 5.16
CA PRO A 80 -19.52 -14.83 5.20
C PRO A 80 -18.79 -15.68 4.15
N TYR A 81 -17.90 -16.54 4.62
CA TYR A 81 -17.13 -17.46 3.79
C TYR A 81 -18.03 -18.59 3.26
N GLN A 82 -17.88 -18.91 1.98
CA GLN A 82 -18.79 -19.84 1.30
C GLN A 82 -18.48 -21.32 1.58
N GLN A 83 -17.28 -21.64 2.07
CA GLN A 83 -16.86 -23.00 2.38
C GLN A 83 -16.12 -23.03 3.71
N ALA A 84 -16.54 -23.91 4.61
CA ALA A 84 -15.75 -24.28 5.78
C ALA A 84 -14.53 -25.09 5.33
N ASN A 85 -13.37 -24.82 5.92
CA ASN A 85 -12.14 -25.57 5.72
C ASN A 85 -11.37 -25.63 7.05
N GLN A 86 -10.16 -26.18 7.07
CA GLN A 86 -9.31 -26.24 8.28
C GLN A 86 -9.10 -24.87 8.96
N TYR A 87 -9.19 -23.78 8.20
CA TYR A 87 -9.08 -22.40 8.69
C TYR A 87 -10.37 -21.90 9.36
N LEU A 88 -11.52 -22.57 9.16
CA LEU A 88 -12.85 -22.18 9.67
C LEU A 88 -13.49 -23.32 10.45
N SER A 89 -12.80 -23.77 11.49
CA SER A 89 -13.19 -24.92 12.30
C SER A 89 -14.53 -24.76 13.05
N HIS A 90 -15.05 -23.53 13.17
CA HIS A 90 -16.19 -23.21 14.02
C HIS A 90 -17.34 -22.46 13.32
N SER A 91 -16.99 -21.47 12.49
CA SER A 91 -17.95 -20.61 11.81
C SER A 91 -17.38 -20.16 10.47
N THR A 92 -18.28 -19.97 9.51
CA THR A 92 -17.97 -19.32 8.24
C THR A 92 -18.24 -17.82 8.28
N GLU A 93 -18.84 -17.30 9.35
CA GLU A 93 -19.14 -15.89 9.53
C GLU A 93 -17.95 -15.18 10.18
N ILE A 94 -17.17 -14.48 9.37
CA ILE A 94 -15.98 -13.77 9.82
C ILE A 94 -16.21 -12.27 9.85
N PHE A 95 -15.75 -11.62 10.90
CA PHE A 95 -15.58 -10.18 10.97
C PHE A 95 -14.11 -9.84 10.83
N ALA A 96 -13.75 -9.07 9.82
CA ALA A 96 -12.40 -8.60 9.59
C ALA A 96 -12.29 -7.11 9.91
N GLY A 97 -11.25 -6.74 10.63
CA GLY A 97 -10.95 -5.36 10.98
C GLY A 97 -9.51 -5.01 10.64
N SER A 98 -9.25 -3.72 10.40
CA SER A 98 -7.90 -3.20 10.29
C SER A 98 -7.80 -1.83 10.93
N LEU A 99 -6.68 -1.61 11.62
CA LEU A 99 -6.22 -0.30 12.05
C LEU A 99 -4.87 -0.09 11.37
N GLY A 100 -4.80 0.85 10.43
CA GLY A 100 -3.58 1.04 9.66
C GLY A 100 -3.50 2.42 9.04
N ASP A 101 -2.30 2.98 9.01
CA ASP A 101 -2.07 4.30 8.43
C ASP A 101 -0.64 4.45 7.89
N MET A 102 -0.47 5.44 7.02
CA MET A 102 0.82 5.87 6.51
C MET A 102 1.06 7.32 6.94
N PHE A 103 2.14 7.53 7.67
CA PHE A 103 2.54 8.82 8.19
C PHE A 103 3.69 9.41 7.36
N GLY A 104 3.45 10.57 6.76
CA GLY A 104 4.46 11.29 5.98
C GLY A 104 5.54 11.88 6.88
N LEU A 105 6.80 11.56 6.60
CA LEU A 105 7.95 12.12 7.33
C LEU A 105 8.52 13.35 6.60
N TYR A 106 8.66 13.22 5.28
CA TYR A 106 9.29 14.23 4.44
C TYR A 106 8.72 14.18 3.03
N ARG A 107 8.44 15.35 2.43
CA ARG A 107 8.07 15.49 1.02
C ARG A 107 8.94 16.54 0.34
N PHE A 108 9.51 16.15 -0.79
CA PHE A 108 10.12 17.06 -1.75
C PHE A 108 9.12 17.37 -2.86
N ILE A 109 9.04 18.64 -3.23
CA ILE A 109 8.22 19.15 -4.32
C ILE A 109 9.14 19.78 -5.35
N ASN A 110 9.28 19.14 -6.51
CA ASN A 110 10.02 19.70 -7.62
C ASN A 110 9.08 20.57 -8.48
N SER A 111 9.12 21.86 -8.22
CA SER A 111 8.28 22.84 -8.89
C SER A 111 8.55 22.93 -10.40
N SER A 112 9.80 22.90 -10.82
CA SER A 112 10.18 23.01 -12.24
C SER A 112 9.98 21.71 -13.02
N GLY A 113 10.22 20.56 -12.37
CA GLY A 113 10.09 19.22 -12.96
C GLY A 113 8.69 18.60 -12.84
N GLY A 114 7.81 19.24 -12.07
CA GLY A 114 6.42 18.81 -11.86
C GLY A 114 6.27 17.45 -11.16
N TYR A 115 7.25 17.06 -10.35
CA TYR A 115 7.21 15.79 -9.63
C TYR A 115 7.46 15.96 -8.14
N ASN A 116 6.86 15.07 -7.35
CA ASN A 116 7.00 15.05 -5.91
C ASN A 116 7.45 13.66 -5.48
N TRP A 117 8.21 13.59 -4.39
CA TRP A 117 8.43 12.33 -3.70
C TRP A 117 8.28 12.52 -2.19
N GLN A 118 7.95 11.43 -1.51
CA GLN A 118 7.68 11.44 -0.07
C GLN A 118 8.18 10.15 0.57
N ALA A 119 8.93 10.32 1.65
CA ALA A 119 9.32 9.25 2.56
C ALA A 119 8.31 9.17 3.71
N ASN A 120 7.93 7.95 4.07
CA ASN A 120 6.90 7.66 5.06
C ASN A 120 7.36 6.58 6.03
N ILE A 121 6.66 6.51 7.15
CA ILE A 121 6.57 5.31 7.99
C ILE A 121 5.12 4.84 7.95
N SER A 122 4.90 3.53 7.98
CA SER A 122 3.57 2.95 7.99
C SER A 122 3.47 1.85 9.03
N GLY A 123 2.27 1.68 9.58
CA GLY A 123 2.02 0.65 10.59
C GLY A 123 0.56 0.25 10.58
N GLY A 124 0.30 -1.01 10.90
CA GLY A 124 -1.07 -1.47 11.07
C GLY A 124 -1.20 -2.87 11.63
N VAL A 125 -2.45 -3.20 11.95
CA VAL A 125 -2.88 -4.49 12.47
C VAL A 125 -4.11 -4.90 11.68
N TYR A 126 -4.10 -6.13 11.15
CA TYR A 126 -5.24 -6.74 10.48
C TYR A 126 -5.71 -7.90 11.33
N SER A 127 -7.00 -7.99 11.61
CA SER A 127 -7.54 -9.04 12.46
C SER A 127 -8.78 -9.67 11.85
N GLU A 128 -8.96 -10.96 12.12
CA GLU A 128 -10.15 -11.71 11.77
C GLU A 128 -10.75 -12.37 13.01
N PHE A 129 -12.06 -12.27 13.15
CA PHE A 129 -12.82 -12.81 14.27
C PHE A 129 -13.92 -13.73 13.79
N ASP A 130 -14.08 -14.87 14.46
CA ASP A 130 -15.28 -15.70 14.36
C ASP A 130 -16.41 -14.97 15.08
N ILE A 131 -17.48 -14.61 14.37
CA ILE A 131 -18.61 -13.86 14.94
C ILE A 131 -19.42 -14.67 15.93
N LYS A 132 -19.53 -15.99 15.71
CA LYS A 132 -20.37 -16.86 16.54
C LYS A 132 -19.78 -17.08 17.91
N ASN A 133 -18.45 -17.20 17.98
CA ASN A 133 -17.73 -17.54 19.21
C ASN A 133 -16.87 -16.39 19.75
N TYR A 134 -16.74 -15.30 18.99
CA TYR A 134 -15.91 -14.13 19.29
C TYR A 134 -14.40 -14.43 19.40
N TYR A 135 -13.96 -15.55 18.82
CA TYR A 135 -12.54 -15.94 18.82
C TYR A 135 -11.75 -15.12 17.81
N LEU A 136 -10.57 -14.64 18.21
CA LEU A 136 -9.60 -14.09 17.28
C LEU A 136 -9.01 -15.23 16.43
N VAL A 137 -9.34 -15.25 15.14
CA VAL A 137 -8.91 -16.28 14.21
C VAL A 137 -7.46 -16.01 13.77
N ASP A 138 -7.17 -14.78 13.36
CA ASP A 138 -5.85 -14.36 12.87
C ASP A 138 -5.61 -12.89 13.22
N VAL A 139 -4.35 -12.55 13.47
CA VAL A 139 -3.88 -11.17 13.54
C VAL A 139 -2.52 -11.03 12.87
N ASP A 140 -2.45 -10.13 11.89
CA ASP A 140 -1.22 -9.72 11.21
C ASP A 140 -0.77 -8.34 11.70
N TYR A 141 0.46 -8.26 12.21
CA TYR A 141 1.13 -7.00 12.56
C TYR A 141 2.04 -6.55 11.42
N PHE A 142 1.98 -5.27 11.08
CA PHE A 142 2.69 -4.70 9.95
C PHE A 142 3.42 -3.42 10.33
N ILE A 143 4.67 -3.28 9.88
CA ILE A 143 5.42 -2.02 9.92
C ILE A 143 6.24 -1.87 8.64
N GLY A 144 6.25 -0.67 8.05
CA GLY A 144 6.96 -0.42 6.80
C GLY A 144 7.49 0.99 6.64
N PHE A 145 8.29 1.16 5.58
CA PHE A 145 8.91 2.42 5.17
C PHE A 145 8.58 2.73 3.71
N PRO A 146 7.36 3.23 3.42
CA PRO A 146 6.97 3.53 2.06
C PRO A 146 7.68 4.76 1.52
N PHE A 147 8.27 4.64 0.33
CA PHE A 147 8.65 5.76 -0.50
C PHE A 147 7.65 5.89 -1.65
N THR A 148 7.09 7.09 -1.80
CA THR A 148 6.06 7.38 -2.80
C THR A 148 6.51 8.49 -3.73
N PHE A 149 6.16 8.38 -5.01
CA PHE A 149 6.49 9.35 -6.04
C PHE A 149 5.24 9.68 -6.84
N ARG A 150 5.10 10.92 -7.28
CA ARG A 150 4.04 11.33 -8.21
C ARG A 150 4.54 12.36 -9.22
N LYS A 151 4.22 12.15 -10.49
CA LYS A 151 4.39 13.12 -11.58
C LYS A 151 3.14 13.12 -12.46
N GLY A 152 2.34 14.17 -12.35
CA GLY A 152 1.05 14.27 -13.03
C GLY A 152 0.13 13.07 -12.73
N PRO A 153 -0.30 12.30 -13.75
CA PRO A 153 -1.17 11.13 -13.59
C PRO A 153 -0.45 9.85 -13.14
N VAL A 154 0.88 9.83 -13.14
CA VAL A 154 1.69 8.66 -12.78
C VAL A 154 2.08 8.74 -11.30
N SER A 155 1.92 7.64 -10.57
CA SER A 155 2.44 7.52 -9.21
C SER A 155 3.02 6.13 -8.93
N TYR A 156 4.02 6.08 -8.05
CA TYR A 156 4.67 4.85 -7.61
C TYR A 156 4.73 4.78 -6.10
N ARG A 157 4.66 3.57 -5.56
CA ARG A 157 4.94 3.25 -4.16
C ARG A 157 5.91 2.07 -4.12
N ILE A 158 7.07 2.28 -3.51
CA ILE A 158 7.95 1.21 -3.06
C ILE A 158 7.87 1.14 -1.53
N ASN A 159 7.78 -0.05 -0.96
CA ASN A 159 7.66 -0.23 0.47
C ASN A 159 8.51 -1.41 0.92
N PHE A 160 9.46 -1.15 1.81
CA PHE A 160 10.13 -2.18 2.58
C PHE A 160 9.40 -2.36 3.90
N TYR A 161 9.00 -3.58 4.22
CA TYR A 161 8.17 -3.81 5.40
C TYR A 161 8.45 -5.18 6.05
N HIS A 162 8.08 -5.27 7.32
CA HIS A 162 8.02 -6.49 8.09
C HIS A 162 6.55 -6.80 8.42
N GLN A 163 6.15 -8.05 8.27
CA GLN A 163 4.87 -8.57 8.76
C GLN A 163 5.10 -9.80 9.62
N SER A 164 4.37 -9.89 10.73
CA SER A 164 4.26 -11.11 11.55
C SER A 164 2.80 -11.46 11.77
N SER A 165 2.52 -12.76 11.90
CA SER A 165 1.17 -13.29 12.04
C SER A 165 1.03 -14.14 13.28
N HIS A 166 -0.11 -14.01 13.95
CA HIS A 166 -0.45 -14.77 15.14
C HIS A 166 -1.89 -15.27 15.06
N VAL A 167 -2.13 -16.42 15.66
CA VAL A 167 -3.46 -17.00 15.85
C VAL A 167 -3.90 -16.69 17.27
N GLY A 168 -5.18 -16.37 17.47
CA GLY A 168 -5.74 -16.23 18.82
C GLY A 168 -5.62 -17.54 19.60
N ASP A 169 -5.31 -17.43 20.88
CA ASP A 169 -5.15 -18.57 21.77
C ASP A 169 -6.46 -19.32 22.00
N GLU A 170 -7.60 -18.62 22.13
CA GLU A 170 -8.90 -19.31 22.21
C GLU A 170 -9.19 -20.09 20.92
N TYR A 171 -8.83 -19.53 19.76
CA TYR A 171 -9.02 -20.24 18.49
C TYR A 171 -8.14 -21.50 18.41
N LEU A 172 -6.91 -21.46 18.92
CA LEU A 172 -6.03 -22.64 19.00
C LEU A 172 -6.56 -23.70 19.97
N LEU A 173 -7.12 -23.30 21.11
CA LEU A 173 -7.65 -24.24 22.11
C LEU A 173 -8.89 -24.99 21.62
N HIS A 174 -9.64 -24.39 20.69
CA HIS A 174 -10.89 -24.95 20.21
C HIS A 174 -10.80 -25.51 18.78
N SER A 175 -9.68 -25.34 18.08
CA SER A 175 -9.50 -25.81 16.70
C SER A 175 -8.42 -26.90 16.55
N ASN A 176 -8.44 -27.62 15.44
CA ASN A 176 -7.42 -28.61 15.09
C ASN A 176 -6.25 -27.99 14.28
N ILE A 177 -5.95 -26.72 14.52
CA ILE A 177 -4.95 -25.97 13.74
C ILE A 177 -3.62 -25.99 14.47
N THR A 178 -2.56 -26.34 13.75
CA THR A 178 -1.20 -26.18 14.24
C THR A 178 -0.74 -24.75 14.00
N ARG A 179 -0.40 -24.03 15.06
CA ARG A 179 0.20 -22.70 14.97
C ARG A 179 1.51 -22.76 14.18
N ILE A 180 1.70 -21.81 13.27
CA ILE A 180 2.96 -21.57 12.59
C ILE A 180 3.47 -20.20 13.04
N GLU A 181 4.77 -20.08 13.30
CA GLU A 181 5.41 -18.77 13.49
C GLU A 181 5.67 -18.16 12.11
N PHE A 182 4.65 -17.50 11.55
CA PHE A 182 4.74 -16.90 10.24
C PHE A 182 5.16 -15.42 10.35
N SER A 183 6.31 -15.09 9.79
CA SER A 183 6.79 -13.71 9.69
C SER A 183 7.68 -13.55 8.48
N TYR A 184 7.67 -12.38 7.86
CA TYR A 184 8.50 -12.10 6.71
C TYR A 184 8.82 -10.62 6.54
N GLU A 185 9.93 -10.35 5.86
CA GLU A 185 10.34 -9.05 5.36
C GLU A 185 10.20 -9.04 3.84
N ALA A 186 9.60 -7.99 3.29
CA ALA A 186 9.35 -7.90 1.86
C ALA A 186 9.60 -6.50 1.29
N ILE A 187 9.82 -6.46 -0.02
CA ILE A 187 9.82 -5.25 -0.84
C ILE A 187 8.61 -5.33 -1.78
N ASN A 188 7.68 -4.40 -1.63
CA ASN A 188 6.54 -4.21 -2.52
C ASN A 188 6.77 -2.99 -3.42
N LEU A 189 6.51 -3.13 -4.72
CA LEU A 189 6.58 -2.04 -5.69
C LEU A 189 5.31 -2.03 -6.54
N VAL A 190 4.58 -0.92 -6.52
CA VAL A 190 3.38 -0.71 -7.34
C VAL A 190 3.48 0.63 -8.08
N GLY A 191 3.26 0.58 -9.40
CA GLY A 191 3.07 1.76 -10.24
C GLY A 191 1.61 1.90 -10.65
N SER A 192 1.14 3.13 -10.79
CA SER A 192 -0.21 3.42 -11.25
C SER A 192 -0.27 4.58 -12.23
N TYR A 193 -1.30 4.55 -13.08
CA TYR A 193 -1.64 5.59 -14.03
C TYR A 193 -3.11 5.95 -13.92
N GLU A 194 -3.39 7.23 -13.73
CA GLU A 194 -4.74 7.78 -13.61
C GLU A 194 -5.17 8.48 -14.90
N TRP A 195 -6.34 8.13 -15.44
CA TRP A 195 -6.94 8.85 -16.57
C TRP A 195 -8.42 9.11 -16.33
N THR A 196 -8.81 10.39 -16.40
CA THR A 196 -10.19 10.83 -16.16
C THR A 196 -10.71 10.39 -14.79
N ARG A 197 -11.43 9.26 -14.72
CA ARG A 197 -12.04 8.68 -13.52
C ARG A 197 -11.49 7.29 -13.20
N TRP A 198 -10.54 6.81 -13.99
CA TRP A 198 -10.00 5.47 -13.87
C TRP A 198 -8.58 5.50 -13.37
N ARG A 199 -8.18 4.43 -12.68
CA ARG A 199 -6.80 4.15 -12.33
C ARG A 199 -6.48 2.70 -12.64
N VAL A 200 -5.38 2.47 -13.33
CA VAL A 200 -4.79 1.14 -13.52
C VAL A 200 -3.52 1.09 -12.72
N TYR A 201 -3.23 -0.07 -12.14
CA TYR A 201 -1.98 -0.29 -11.45
C TYR A 201 -1.43 -1.68 -11.73
N TYR A 202 -0.11 -1.78 -11.64
CA TYR A 202 0.64 -3.01 -11.79
C TYR A 202 1.86 -2.96 -10.89
N GLY A 203 2.23 -4.11 -10.36
CA GLY A 203 3.33 -4.21 -9.43
C GLY A 203 3.55 -5.63 -8.97
N GLY A 204 4.28 -5.75 -7.89
CA GLY A 204 4.55 -7.02 -7.26
C GLY A 204 5.29 -6.86 -5.95
N GLU A 205 5.58 -7.99 -5.36
CA GLU A 205 6.28 -8.10 -4.11
C GLU A 205 7.29 -9.22 -4.21
N VAL A 206 8.43 -9.01 -3.54
CA VAL A 206 9.43 -10.04 -3.32
C VAL A 206 9.70 -10.11 -1.82
N ILE A 207 9.47 -11.28 -1.25
CA ILE A 207 9.87 -11.62 0.12
C ILE A 207 11.39 -11.80 0.14
N VAL A 208 12.04 -11.06 1.03
CA VAL A 208 13.50 -11.03 1.19
C VAL A 208 13.94 -11.99 2.28
N GLN A 209 13.13 -12.11 3.35
CA GLN A 209 13.37 -13.02 4.45
C GLN A 209 12.03 -13.52 4.99
N VAL A 210 11.97 -14.78 5.42
CA VAL A 210 10.75 -15.45 5.86
C VAL A 210 11.04 -16.52 6.90
N ASN A 211 10.10 -16.67 7.83
CA ASN A 211 10.03 -17.76 8.79
C ASN A 211 8.63 -18.38 8.69
N PRO A 212 8.51 -19.73 8.56
CA PRO A 212 9.58 -20.72 8.34
C PRO A 212 10.24 -20.58 6.95
N SER A 213 11.49 -21.05 6.81
CA SER A 213 12.42 -20.72 5.71
C SER A 213 12.12 -21.30 4.32
N ASN A 214 10.87 -21.65 3.98
CA ASN A 214 10.51 -22.40 2.77
C ASN A 214 9.41 -21.75 1.92
N TYR A 215 9.21 -20.44 2.03
CA TYR A 215 8.20 -19.70 1.27
C TYR A 215 8.75 -19.20 -0.07
N LYS A 216 8.04 -19.42 -1.18
CA LYS A 216 8.44 -18.91 -2.50
C LYS A 216 8.13 -17.41 -2.62
N PRO A 217 9.09 -16.57 -3.02
CA PRO A 217 9.08 -15.16 -2.59
C PRO A 217 8.24 -14.20 -3.42
N VAL A 218 7.80 -14.58 -4.63
CA VAL A 218 7.28 -13.59 -5.60
C VAL A 218 5.75 -13.54 -5.63
N THR A 219 5.20 -12.34 -5.55
CA THR A 219 3.80 -12.02 -5.87
C THR A 219 3.74 -11.01 -7.00
N ILE A 220 2.83 -11.20 -7.95
CA ILE A 220 2.48 -10.22 -8.97
C ILE A 220 1.10 -9.67 -8.68
N GLN A 221 0.92 -8.36 -8.83
CA GLN A 221 -0.33 -7.66 -8.55
C GLN A 221 -0.70 -6.74 -9.72
N SER A 222 -1.99 -6.69 -10.05
CA SER A 222 -2.54 -5.72 -10.98
C SER A 222 -3.97 -5.35 -10.60
N GLY A 223 -4.46 -4.22 -11.09
CA GLY A 223 -5.84 -3.87 -10.86
C GLY A 223 -6.32 -2.64 -11.61
N LEU A 224 -7.63 -2.43 -11.51
CA LEU A 224 -8.36 -1.37 -12.19
C LEU A 224 -9.37 -0.77 -11.21
N GLU A 225 -9.47 0.54 -11.20
CA GLU A 225 -10.35 1.26 -10.30
C GLU A 225 -11.10 2.38 -11.01
N TYR A 226 -12.28 2.68 -10.49
CA TYR A 226 -13.15 3.75 -10.93
C TYR A 226 -13.54 4.67 -9.77
N TYR A 227 -13.49 5.98 -10.04
CA TYR A 227 -13.88 7.06 -9.14
C TYR A 227 -14.93 7.93 -9.82
N GLY A 228 -16.20 7.72 -9.50
CA GLY A 228 -17.29 8.54 -9.98
C GLY A 228 -17.21 9.97 -9.44
N SER A 229 -17.59 10.96 -10.25
CA SER A 229 -17.64 12.36 -9.80
C SER A 229 -19.06 12.85 -9.50
N ASN A 230 -20.08 12.11 -9.93
CA ASN A 230 -21.47 12.50 -9.74
C ASN A 230 -21.91 12.03 -8.34
N LYS A 231 -22.55 12.93 -7.60
CA LYS A 231 -23.24 12.57 -6.37
C LYS A 231 -24.50 11.77 -6.74
N LEU A 232 -24.62 10.60 -6.14
CA LEU A 232 -25.76 9.69 -6.26
C LEU A 232 -26.62 9.79 -4.98
N LEU A 233 -27.24 8.67 -4.60
CA LEU A 233 -28.07 8.52 -3.41
C LEU A 233 -27.35 9.07 -2.16
N LEU A 234 -28.06 9.86 -1.36
CA LEU A 234 -27.59 10.46 -0.10
C LEU A 234 -26.31 11.32 -0.24
N GLY A 235 -25.95 11.76 -1.46
CA GLY A 235 -24.79 12.59 -1.71
C GLY A 235 -23.46 11.84 -1.88
N GLY A 236 -23.47 10.51 -1.85
CA GLY A 236 -22.27 9.68 -2.04
C GLY A 236 -21.90 9.53 -3.52
N ARG A 237 -20.62 9.39 -3.84
CA ARG A 237 -20.13 9.12 -5.20
C ARG A 237 -19.81 7.64 -5.38
N PHE A 238 -20.15 7.08 -6.54
CA PHE A 238 -19.83 5.68 -6.83
C PHE A 238 -18.33 5.47 -6.97
N ILE A 239 -17.83 4.39 -6.39
CA ILE A 239 -16.45 3.93 -6.55
C ILE A 239 -16.43 2.43 -6.78
N GLY A 240 -15.38 1.94 -7.44
CA GLY A 240 -15.19 0.52 -7.67
C GLY A 240 -13.73 0.17 -7.91
N GLY A 241 -13.37 -1.07 -7.62
CA GLY A 241 -12.03 -1.61 -7.82
C GLY A 241 -12.06 -3.10 -8.09
N LEU A 242 -11.10 -3.54 -8.90
CA LEU A 242 -10.71 -4.92 -9.15
C LEU A 242 -9.23 -5.03 -8.81
N ASP A 243 -8.88 -5.97 -7.95
CA ASP A 243 -7.50 -6.34 -7.61
C ASP A 243 -7.27 -7.82 -7.94
N LEU A 244 -6.15 -8.08 -8.59
CA LEU A 244 -5.72 -9.39 -9.05
C LEU A 244 -4.32 -9.67 -8.53
N LYS A 245 -4.15 -10.79 -7.84
CA LYS A 245 -2.84 -11.24 -7.32
C LYS A 245 -2.56 -12.68 -7.74
N CYS A 246 -1.32 -12.95 -8.10
CA CYS A 246 -0.81 -14.32 -8.27
C CYS A 246 0.46 -14.46 -7.45
N THR A 247 0.53 -15.50 -6.63
CA THR A 247 1.68 -15.74 -5.73
C THR A 247 2.39 -17.02 -6.14
N GLN A 248 3.72 -16.98 -6.18
CA GLN A 248 4.57 -18.11 -6.53
C GLN A 248 4.37 -19.28 -5.56
N GLU A 249 4.20 -18.99 -4.27
CA GLU A 249 3.98 -19.98 -3.21
C GLU A 249 2.81 -20.92 -3.52
N ASN A 250 1.72 -20.37 -4.06
CA ASN A 250 0.52 -21.14 -4.36
C ASN A 250 0.50 -21.72 -5.79
N ASP A 251 1.62 -21.66 -6.52
CA ASP A 251 1.78 -22.06 -7.93
C ASP A 251 1.01 -21.17 -8.93
N TRP A 252 1.00 -19.85 -8.68
CA TRP A 252 0.42 -18.81 -9.56
C TRP A 252 -1.09 -18.84 -9.88
N PRO A 253 -1.98 -19.33 -9.00
CA PRO A 253 -3.42 -19.20 -9.20
C PRO A 253 -3.83 -17.74 -9.03
N LEU A 254 -4.83 -17.33 -9.82
CA LEU A 254 -5.38 -15.98 -9.75
C LEU A 254 -6.25 -15.84 -8.49
N ASN A 255 -5.84 -14.92 -7.61
CA ASN A 255 -6.64 -14.39 -6.51
C ASN A 255 -7.34 -13.12 -7.00
N THR A 256 -8.65 -13.05 -6.83
CA THR A 256 -9.49 -11.95 -7.34
C THR A 256 -10.24 -11.29 -6.19
N SER A 257 -10.13 -9.97 -6.10
CA SER A 257 -10.89 -9.13 -5.18
C SER A 257 -11.62 -8.04 -5.96
N VAL A 258 -12.91 -7.88 -5.71
CA VAL A 258 -13.75 -6.83 -6.29
C VAL A 258 -14.40 -6.07 -5.16
N LYS A 259 -14.33 -4.74 -5.17
CA LYS A 259 -15.06 -3.89 -4.24
C LYS A 259 -15.78 -2.79 -4.98
N ALA A 260 -17.04 -2.53 -4.65
CA ALA A 260 -17.79 -1.43 -5.24
C ALA A 260 -18.80 -0.86 -4.24
N GLY A 261 -19.08 0.45 -4.34
CA GLY A 261 -20.04 1.08 -3.45
C GLY A 261 -20.00 2.60 -3.50
N LEU A 262 -20.33 3.23 -2.37
CA LEU A 262 -20.47 4.69 -2.26
C LEU A 262 -19.44 5.27 -1.32
N GLN A 263 -18.76 6.33 -1.77
CA GLN A 263 -17.87 7.15 -0.97
C GLN A 263 -18.55 8.47 -0.61
N PHE A 264 -18.47 8.84 0.66
CA PHE A 264 -18.94 10.10 1.21
C PHE A 264 -17.72 10.87 1.70
N ASP A 265 -17.51 12.06 1.15
CA ASP A 265 -16.39 12.93 1.51
C ASP A 265 -16.88 14.06 2.40
N GLU A 266 -16.04 14.43 3.37
CA GLU A 266 -16.24 15.65 4.14
C GLU A 266 -16.17 16.88 3.22
N SER A 267 -17.12 17.80 3.38
CA SER A 267 -17.06 19.12 2.75
C SER A 267 -16.13 20.03 3.54
N GLY A 268 -14.84 20.05 3.23
CA GLY A 268 -13.87 20.91 3.93
C GLY A 268 -12.40 20.57 3.64
N SER A 269 -11.50 21.24 4.35
CA SER A 269 -10.04 21.16 4.18
C SER A 269 -9.38 19.94 4.84
N HIS A 270 -10.12 19.14 5.61
CA HIS A 270 -9.59 18.00 6.39
C HIS A 270 -9.78 16.64 5.71
N GLY A 271 -10.31 16.61 4.49
CA GLY A 271 -10.11 15.51 3.53
C GLY A 271 -10.56 14.11 3.97
N ARG A 272 -11.46 13.99 4.95
CA ARG A 272 -11.95 12.68 5.43
C ARG A 272 -12.94 12.07 4.46
N SER A 273 -12.92 10.74 4.34
CA SER A 273 -13.99 10.04 3.62
C SER A 273 -14.35 8.71 4.27
N ILE A 274 -15.62 8.36 4.17
CA ILE A 274 -16.16 7.06 4.56
C ILE A 274 -16.66 6.36 3.30
N ARG A 275 -16.35 5.08 3.14
CA ARG A 275 -16.82 4.27 2.02
C ARG A 275 -17.63 3.10 2.56
N PHE A 276 -18.79 2.87 1.97
CA PHE A 276 -19.58 1.66 2.17
C PHE A 276 -19.46 0.80 0.93
N LEU A 277 -19.01 -0.44 1.07
CA LEU A 277 -18.57 -1.30 -0.03
C LEU A 277 -19.26 -2.66 0.06
N LEU A 278 -19.73 -3.15 -1.09
CA LEU A 278 -19.90 -4.57 -1.33
C LEU A 278 -18.53 -5.14 -1.72
N GLU A 279 -18.13 -6.23 -1.07
CA GLU A 279 -16.83 -6.86 -1.26
C GLU A 279 -17.02 -8.30 -1.79
N GLY A 280 -16.35 -8.66 -2.87
CA GLY A 280 -16.31 -10.02 -3.39
C GLY A 280 -14.87 -10.50 -3.46
N TYR A 281 -14.58 -11.70 -2.95
CA TYR A 281 -13.24 -12.27 -3.02
C TYR A 281 -13.30 -13.74 -3.38
N LYS A 282 -12.30 -14.20 -4.14
CA LYS A 282 -12.06 -15.61 -4.43
C LYS A 282 -10.56 -15.83 -4.65
N GLY A 283 -9.94 -16.63 -3.79
CA GLY A 283 -8.50 -16.88 -3.86
C GLY A 283 -7.96 -17.58 -2.63
N PHE A 284 -6.64 -17.54 -2.47
CA PHE A 284 -5.95 -17.89 -1.23
C PHE A 284 -6.14 -16.81 -0.17
N SER A 285 -6.02 -17.17 1.11
CA SER A 285 -6.16 -16.21 2.19
C SER A 285 -5.06 -15.14 2.09
N PRO A 286 -5.42 -13.86 2.21
CA PRO A 286 -4.43 -12.78 2.28
C PRO A 286 -3.80 -12.64 3.68
N TYR A 287 -4.16 -13.50 4.63
CA TYR A 287 -3.69 -13.50 6.02
C TYR A 287 -2.58 -14.52 6.25
N GLY A 288 -1.60 -14.16 7.08
CA GLY A 288 -0.31 -14.84 7.07
C GLY A 288 -0.30 -16.25 7.68
N GLN A 289 -1.07 -16.57 8.73
CA GLN A 289 -1.15 -17.96 9.20
C GLN A 289 -1.80 -18.88 8.14
N PHE A 290 -2.74 -18.35 7.39
CA PHE A 290 -3.66 -19.12 6.55
C PHE A 290 -3.40 -18.94 5.05
N PHE A 291 -2.22 -18.47 4.67
CA PHE A 291 -1.84 -18.12 3.31
C PHE A 291 -2.04 -19.25 2.28
N ASN A 292 -2.07 -20.52 2.72
CA ASN A 292 -2.29 -21.70 1.89
C ASN A 292 -3.76 -22.15 1.82
N ASN A 293 -4.67 -21.49 2.53
CA ASN A 293 -6.08 -21.81 2.52
C ASN A 293 -6.82 -21.03 1.45
N ARG A 294 -7.68 -21.69 0.69
CA ARG A 294 -8.61 -21.01 -0.22
C ARG A 294 -9.84 -20.52 0.52
N LEU A 295 -10.30 -19.33 0.19
CA LEU A 295 -11.55 -18.76 0.69
C LEU A 295 -12.27 -17.99 -0.42
N SER A 296 -13.60 -17.89 -0.29
CA SER A 296 -14.44 -17.06 -1.15
C SER A 296 -15.61 -16.49 -0.37
N TYR A 297 -15.97 -15.24 -0.68
CA TYR A 297 -17.06 -14.55 0.01
C TYR A 297 -17.67 -13.43 -0.80
N ILE A 298 -18.89 -13.06 -0.40
CA ILE A 298 -19.54 -11.80 -0.72
C ILE A 298 -19.88 -11.15 0.62
N GLY A 299 -19.26 -10.01 0.90
CA GLY A 299 -19.28 -9.34 2.19
C GLY A 299 -19.61 -7.86 2.08
N LEU A 300 -19.70 -7.21 3.24
CA LEU A 300 -19.99 -5.79 3.37
C LEU A 300 -18.89 -5.13 4.18
N GLY A 301 -18.29 -4.07 3.63
CA GLY A 301 -17.19 -3.34 4.24
C GLY A 301 -17.50 -1.87 4.45
N VAL A 302 -16.92 -1.30 5.51
CA VAL A 302 -16.81 0.14 5.73
C VAL A 302 -15.33 0.49 5.84
N THR A 303 -14.88 1.46 5.05
CA THR A 303 -13.49 1.96 5.13
C THR A 303 -13.48 3.43 5.49
N PHE A 304 -12.46 3.83 6.24
CA PHE A 304 -12.25 5.20 6.70
C PHE A 304 -10.91 5.70 6.15
N GLU A 305 -10.94 6.86 5.51
CA GLU A 305 -9.76 7.45 4.87
C GLU A 305 -9.52 8.86 5.42
N TYR A 306 -8.24 9.19 5.57
CA TYR A 306 -7.74 10.51 5.89
C TYR A 306 -6.88 10.99 4.71
N GLN A 307 -7.04 12.25 4.29
CA GLN A 307 -6.18 12.88 3.28
C GLN A 307 -5.34 13.98 3.91
#